data_AF-M7C6L4-F1
#
_entry.id   AF-M7C6L4-F1
#
_cell.length_a   1.000
_cell.length_b   1.000
_cell.length_c   1.000
_cell.angle_alpha   90.00
_cell.angle_beta   90.00
_cell.angle_gamma   90.00
#
_symmetry.space_group_name_H-M   'P 1'
#
loop_
_entity.id
_entity.type
_entity.pdbx_description
1 polymer ?
#
loop_
_entity_poly.entity_id
_entity_poly.type
_entity_poly.pdbx_seq_one_letter_code
_entity_poly.pdbx_strand_id
1 'polypeptide(L)'
;ANYQALMSKYDFLNYVNFAEFTVSLIHQDRAYFKTLIYEGKLIASIVLQSVIDATDTSSRAMATAIIMCRESWLHASGFPKVVQNTIEDLPFNESNLFNQKTESLHTLKDSMATICSLEIYMPVPKRKFHCPPIQT
;
A
#
# COMPACT_ATOMS: atom_id res chain seq x y z
N ALA A 1 -6.97 2.70 13.13
CA ALA A 1 -6.89 3.95 12.34
C ALA A 1 -8.27 4.43 11.88
N ASN A 2 -8.96 3.74 10.97
CA ASN A 2 -10.21 4.25 10.35
C ASN A 2 -11.30 4.68 11.33
N TYR A 3 -11.61 3.86 12.34
CA TYR A 3 -12.59 4.22 13.37
C TYR A 3 -12.17 5.47 14.17
N GLN A 4 -10.90 5.57 14.52
CA GLN A 4 -10.37 6.69 15.29
C GLN A 4 -10.36 7.98 14.46
N ALA A 5 -10.03 7.91 13.16
CA ALA A 5 -10.16 9.05 12.24
C ALA A 5 -11.61 9.53 12.14
N LEU A 6 -12.57 8.61 12.04
CA LEU A 6 -13.98 8.94 11.99
C LEU A 6 -14.43 9.65 13.28
N MET A 7 -14.05 9.12 14.44
CA MET A 7 -14.36 9.74 15.73
C MET A 7 -13.74 11.11 15.87
N SER A 8 -12.45 11.28 15.58
CA SER A 8 -11.78 12.59 15.68
C SER A 8 -12.37 13.63 14.73
N LYS A 9 -12.76 13.22 13.52
CA LYS A 9 -13.49 14.09 12.59
C LYS A 9 -14.86 14.49 13.16
N TYR A 10 -15.60 13.53 13.71
CA TYR A 10 -16.89 13.80 14.33
C TYR A 10 -16.77 14.76 15.52
N ASP A 11 -15.82 14.53 16.42
CA ASP A 11 -15.54 15.41 17.57
C ASP A 11 -15.17 16.82 17.13
N PHE A 12 -14.29 16.95 16.13
CA PHE A 12 -13.93 18.24 15.55
C PHE A 12 -15.16 19.00 15.05
N LEU A 13 -16.05 18.32 14.30
CA LEU A 13 -17.28 18.92 13.79
C LEU A 13 -18.25 19.31 14.92
N ASN A 14 -18.33 18.51 15.98
CA ASN A 14 -19.13 18.88 17.16
C ASN A 14 -18.61 20.16 17.80
N TYR A 15 -17.30 20.32 17.97
CA TYR A 15 -16.73 21.57 18.51
C TYR A 15 -16.96 22.78 17.61
N VAL A 16 -16.96 22.59 16.28
CA VAL A 16 -17.37 23.64 15.33
C VAL A 16 -18.82 24.03 15.55
N ASN A 17 -19.74 23.07 15.67
CA ASN A 17 -21.15 23.34 15.94
C ASN A 17 -21.36 23.99 17.31
N PHE A 18 -20.63 23.56 18.35
CA PHE A 18 -20.69 24.16 19.68
C PHE A 18 -20.29 25.64 19.68
N ALA A 19 -19.42 26.06 18.77
CA ALA A 19 -19.07 27.47 18.63
C ALA A 19 -20.30 28.36 18.35
N GLU A 20 -21.29 27.86 17.59
CA GLU A 20 -22.53 28.58 17.28
C GLU A 20 -23.40 28.81 18.53
N PHE A 21 -23.39 27.85 19.48
CA PHE A 21 -24.14 27.96 20.73
C PHE A 21 -23.57 28.98 21.72
N THR A 22 -22.34 29.43 21.50
CA THR A 22 -21.67 30.41 22.39
C THR A 22 -22.44 31.72 22.52
N VAL A 23 -23.18 32.13 21.47
CA VAL A 23 -23.97 33.37 21.46
C VAL A 23 -25.17 33.28 22.42
N SER A 24 -25.69 32.07 22.63
CA SER A 24 -26.87 31.80 23.47
C SER A 24 -26.54 31.69 24.96
N LEU A 25 -25.26 31.63 25.33
CA LEU A 25 -24.82 31.53 26.73
C LEU A 25 -24.89 32.87 27.46
N ILE A 26 -25.05 32.81 28.79
CA ILE A 26 -24.95 33.96 29.68
C ILE A 26 -23.52 34.51 29.63
N HIS A 27 -23.36 35.84 29.65
CA HIS A 27 -22.09 36.51 29.35
C HIS A 27 -20.90 36.02 30.20
N GLN A 28 -21.15 35.64 31.46
CA GLN A 28 -20.12 35.19 32.39
C GLN A 28 -19.46 33.86 31.96
N ASP A 29 -20.23 32.96 31.33
CA ASP A 29 -19.75 31.61 31.00
C ASP A 29 -19.15 31.50 29.59
N ARG A 30 -19.37 32.53 28.75
CA ARG A 30 -18.93 32.54 27.34
C ARG A 30 -17.42 32.37 27.20
N ALA A 31 -16.63 33.03 28.05
CA ALA A 31 -15.18 32.96 27.97
C ALA A 31 -14.68 31.55 28.27
N TYR A 32 -15.19 30.93 29.34
CA TYR A 32 -14.84 29.57 29.73
C TYR A 32 -15.24 28.56 28.66
N PHE A 33 -16.46 28.66 28.13
CA PHE A 33 -16.95 27.76 27.09
C PHE A 33 -16.15 27.87 25.78
N LYS A 34 -15.75 29.09 25.38
CA LYS A 34 -14.86 29.30 24.22
C LYS A 34 -13.51 28.60 24.39
N THR A 35 -12.92 28.70 25.58
CA THR A 35 -11.65 28.01 25.89
C THR A 35 -11.83 26.50 25.76
N LEU A 36 -12.91 25.95 26.32
CA LEU A 36 -13.19 24.50 26.23
C LEU A 36 -13.41 24.02 24.79
N ILE A 37 -14.11 24.80 23.96
CA ILE A 37 -14.25 24.49 22.52
C ILE A 37 -12.89 24.51 21.83
N TYR A 38 -12.05 25.51 22.12
CA TYR A 38 -10.74 25.63 21.51
C TYR A 38 -9.83 24.45 21.87
N GLU A 39 -9.76 24.10 23.15
CA GLU A 39 -8.99 22.94 23.63
C GLU A 39 -9.50 21.64 23.02
N GLY A 40 -10.82 21.43 23.00
CA GLY A 40 -11.44 20.26 22.39
C GLY A 40 -11.12 20.12 20.90
N LYS A 41 -11.22 21.22 20.14
CA LYS A 41 -10.85 21.26 18.73
C LYS A 41 -9.37 20.97 18.51
N LEU A 42 -8.49 21.50 19.37
CA LEU A 42 -7.05 21.26 19.31
C LEU A 42 -6.75 19.77 19.55
N ILE A 43 -7.34 19.17 20.58
CA ILE A 43 -7.19 17.74 20.88
C ILE A 43 -7.69 16.90 19.71
N ALA A 44 -8.90 17.16 19.20
CA ALA A 44 -9.46 16.42 18.06
C ALA A 44 -8.56 16.50 16.82
N SER A 45 -7.96 17.67 16.57
CA SER A 45 -7.02 17.87 15.45
C SER A 45 -5.73 17.08 15.64
N ILE A 46 -5.16 17.08 16.85
CA ILE A 46 -3.96 16.30 17.19
C ILE A 46 -4.22 14.81 17.03
N VAL A 47 -5.36 14.31 17.53
CA VAL A 47 -5.72 12.90 17.38
C VAL A 47 -5.90 12.55 15.91
N LEU A 48 -6.57 13.38 15.11
CA LEU A 48 -6.71 13.16 13.67
C LEU A 48 -5.35 13.08 12.97
N GLN A 49 -4.43 13.99 13.28
CA GLN A 49 -3.08 13.96 12.71
C GLN A 49 -2.32 12.69 13.09
N SER A 50 -2.38 12.28 14.37
CA SER A 50 -1.72 11.04 14.80
C SER A 50 -2.26 9.79 14.08
N VAL A 51 -3.56 9.78 13.74
CA VAL A 51 -4.16 8.70 12.94
C VAL A 51 -3.67 8.73 11.49
N ILE A 52 -3.51 9.91 10.90
CA ILE A 52 -2.93 10.07 9.55
C ILE A 52 -1.50 9.53 9.55
N ASP A 53 -0.68 9.95 10.50
CA ASP A 53 0.73 9.53 10.60
C ASP A 53 0.88 8.02 10.84
N ALA A 54 0.00 7.44 11.67
CA ALA A 54 -0.05 6.00 11.90
C ALA A 54 -0.48 5.22 10.65
N THR A 55 -1.43 5.76 9.88
CA THR A 55 -1.89 5.15 8.62
C THR A 55 -0.79 5.17 7.58
N ASP A 56 -0.14 6.31 7.39
CA ASP A 56 1.00 6.47 6.48
C ASP A 56 2.15 5.53 6.86
N THR A 57 2.49 5.44 8.16
CA THR A 57 3.51 4.50 8.65
C THR A 57 3.14 3.05 8.36
N SER A 58 1.89 2.67 8.58
CA SER A 58 1.38 1.33 8.26
C SER A 58 1.46 1.05 6.75
N SER A 59 1.05 2.01 5.91
CA SER A 59 1.12 1.90 4.45
C SER A 59 2.56 1.73 3.96
N ARG A 60 3.50 2.51 4.47
CA ARG A 60 4.93 2.34 4.15
C ARG A 60 5.46 0.97 4.60
N ALA A 61 5.12 0.53 5.81
CA ALA A 61 5.55 -0.78 6.31
C ALA A 61 5.02 -1.93 5.43
N MET A 62 3.76 -1.84 4.98
CA MET A 62 3.19 -2.79 4.02
C MET A 62 3.91 -2.74 2.68
N ALA A 63 4.18 -1.54 2.13
CA ALA A 63 4.93 -1.39 0.89
C ALA A 63 6.33 -2.01 0.99
N THR A 64 7.06 -1.76 2.07
CA THR A 64 8.37 -2.37 2.33
C THR A 64 8.27 -3.90 2.40
N ALA A 65 7.28 -4.44 3.13
CA ALA A 65 7.09 -5.88 3.22
C ALA A 65 6.80 -6.52 1.86
N ILE A 66 5.99 -5.86 1.02
CA ILE A 66 5.71 -6.31 -0.36
C ILE A 66 6.99 -6.32 -1.19
N ILE A 67 7.80 -5.25 -1.14
CA ILE A 67 9.07 -5.17 -1.85
C ILE A 67 10.00 -6.31 -1.42
N MET A 68 10.18 -6.53 -0.12
CA MET A 68 11.01 -7.61 0.41
C MET A 68 10.53 -9.00 -0.05
N CYS A 69 9.21 -9.24 -0.02
CA CYS A 69 8.63 -10.49 -0.51
C CYS A 69 8.87 -10.68 -2.02
N ARG A 70 8.71 -9.62 -2.82
CA ARG A 70 8.98 -9.64 -4.27
C ARG A 70 10.44 -9.94 -4.56
N GLU A 71 11.37 -9.23 -3.92
CA GLU A 71 12.81 -9.43 -4.08
C GLU A 71 13.21 -10.87 -3.71
N SER A 72 12.73 -11.37 -2.57
CA SER A 72 12.98 -12.73 -2.11
C SER A 72 12.47 -13.77 -3.12
N TRP A 73 11.24 -13.59 -3.62
CA TRP A 73 10.66 -14.48 -4.63
C TRP A 73 11.41 -14.41 -5.96
N LEU A 74 11.76 -13.21 -6.45
CA LEU A 74 12.53 -13.02 -7.67
C LEU A 74 13.92 -13.66 -7.56
N HIS A 75 14.58 -13.51 -6.42
CA HIS A 75 15.86 -14.14 -6.17
C HIS A 75 15.75 -15.68 -6.17
N ALA A 76 14.69 -16.24 -5.58
CA ALA A 76 14.44 -17.68 -5.56
C ALA A 76 14.03 -18.26 -6.93
N SER A 77 13.47 -17.44 -7.82
CA SER A 77 12.96 -17.88 -9.13
C SER A 77 14.05 -18.27 -10.14
N GLY A 78 15.29 -17.79 -9.97
CA GLY A 78 16.39 -18.03 -10.90
C GLY A 78 16.30 -17.28 -12.24
N PHE A 79 15.44 -16.25 -12.37
CA PHE A 79 15.34 -15.46 -13.59
C PHE A 79 16.62 -14.67 -13.91
N PRO A 80 16.91 -14.39 -15.19
CA PRO A 80 17.98 -13.47 -15.56
C PRO A 80 17.78 -12.07 -14.95
N LYS A 81 18.87 -11.37 -14.63
CA LYS A 81 18.81 -10.06 -13.95
C LYS A 81 17.98 -9.01 -14.70
N VAL A 82 18.00 -9.05 -16.04
CA VAL A 82 17.17 -8.17 -16.89
C VAL A 82 15.68 -8.38 -16.61
N VAL A 83 15.23 -9.63 -16.52
CA VAL A 83 13.84 -9.98 -16.23
C VAL A 83 13.47 -9.59 -14.79
N GLN A 84 14.38 -9.81 -13.83
CA GLN A 84 14.15 -9.41 -12.44
C GLN A 84 13.92 -7.90 -12.33
N ASN A 85 14.80 -7.09 -12.93
CA ASN A 85 14.70 -5.62 -12.86
C ASN A 85 13.39 -5.13 -13.49
N THR A 86 12.99 -5.68 -14.64
CA THR A 86 11.72 -5.29 -15.28
C THR A 86 10.51 -5.62 -14.41
N ILE A 87 10.53 -6.72 -13.65
CA ILE A 87 9.43 -7.11 -12.76
C ILE A 87 9.42 -6.27 -11.47
N GLU A 88 10.59 -5.93 -10.95
CA GLU A 88 10.76 -5.08 -9.77
C GLU A 88 10.20 -3.67 -10.00
N ASP A 89 10.41 -3.11 -11.19
CA ASP A 89 9.93 -1.78 -11.60
C ASP A 89 8.41 -1.72 -11.83
N LEU A 90 7.69 -2.85 -11.82
CA LEU A 90 6.24 -2.85 -12.04
C LEU A 90 5.47 -2.36 -10.80
N PRO A 91 4.45 -1.51 -10.98
CA PRO A 91 3.62 -1.05 -9.88
C PRO A 91 2.89 -2.21 -9.19
N PHE A 92 2.66 -2.07 -7.89
CA PHE A 92 1.83 -2.98 -7.11
C PHE A 92 0.35 -2.81 -7.46
N ASN A 93 -0.35 -3.92 -7.67
CA ASN A 93 -1.80 -3.94 -7.79
C ASN A 93 -2.36 -4.43 -6.46
N GLU A 94 -3.27 -3.68 -5.85
CA GLU A 94 -3.76 -3.84 -4.48
C GLU A 94 -4.21 -5.27 -4.11
N SER A 95 -4.58 -6.09 -5.10
CA SER A 95 -5.07 -7.45 -4.89
C SER A 95 -3.97 -8.50 -4.73
N ASN A 96 -2.78 -8.34 -5.35
CA ASN A 96 -1.83 -9.43 -5.52
C ASN A 96 -0.37 -8.98 -5.44
N LEU A 97 0.52 -9.89 -5.02
CA LEU A 97 1.97 -9.66 -4.93
C LEU A 97 2.57 -9.12 -6.23
N PHE A 98 1.97 -9.43 -7.38
CA PHE A 98 2.32 -8.85 -8.68
C PHE A 98 1.06 -8.31 -9.38
N ASN A 99 1.23 -7.47 -10.40
CA ASN A 99 0.13 -7.05 -11.28
C ASN A 99 -0.57 -8.31 -11.88
N GLN A 100 -1.86 -8.22 -12.20
CA GLN A 100 -2.66 -9.28 -12.83
C GLN A 100 -1.98 -9.88 -14.08
N LYS A 101 -1.23 -9.06 -14.85
CA LYS A 101 -0.43 -9.54 -16.01
C LYS A 101 0.71 -10.51 -15.63
N THR A 102 1.12 -10.50 -14.37
CA THR A 102 2.29 -11.21 -13.82
C THR A 102 1.93 -12.27 -12.78
N GLU A 103 0.65 -12.45 -12.45
CA GLU A 103 0.20 -13.56 -11.60
C GLU A 103 0.41 -14.93 -12.25
N SER A 104 0.41 -15.02 -13.58
CA SER A 104 0.75 -16.27 -14.26
C SER A 104 2.23 -16.65 -14.07
N LEU A 105 3.07 -15.80 -13.47
CA LEU A 105 4.46 -16.15 -13.15
C LEU A 105 4.58 -17.14 -11.97
N HIS A 106 3.50 -17.44 -11.23
CA HIS A 106 3.54 -18.39 -10.10
C HIS A 106 3.87 -19.83 -10.51
N THR A 107 3.73 -20.17 -11.79
CA THR A 107 4.10 -21.47 -12.35
C THR A 107 5.20 -21.30 -13.40
N LEU A 108 6.28 -22.08 -13.31
CA LEU A 108 7.44 -21.98 -14.22
C LEU A 108 7.07 -22.04 -15.72
N LYS A 109 5.97 -22.72 -16.05
CA LYS A 109 5.46 -22.86 -17.42
C LYS A 109 4.80 -21.58 -17.93
N ASP A 110 3.98 -20.97 -17.10
CA ASP A 110 3.20 -19.79 -17.45
C ASP A 110 4.07 -18.51 -17.29
N SER A 111 5.14 -18.60 -16.48
CA SER A 111 6.12 -17.53 -16.34
C SER A 111 6.89 -17.24 -17.63
N MET A 112 7.26 -18.30 -18.37
CA MET A 112 7.92 -18.18 -19.68
C MET A 112 7.01 -17.53 -20.72
N ALA A 113 5.71 -17.86 -20.73
CA ALA A 113 4.74 -17.24 -21.64
C ALA A 113 4.58 -15.75 -21.36
N THR A 114 4.53 -15.35 -20.08
CA THR A 114 4.44 -13.94 -19.69
C THR A 114 5.71 -13.17 -19.99
N ILE A 115 6.89 -13.73 -19.74
CA ILE A 115 8.19 -13.12 -20.12
C ILE A 115 8.25 -12.88 -21.64
N CYS A 116 7.78 -13.83 -22.45
CA CYS A 116 7.68 -13.67 -23.90
C CYS A 116 6.70 -12.54 -24.30
N SER A 117 5.57 -12.40 -23.58
CA SER A 117 4.58 -11.34 -23.83
C SER A 117 4.99 -9.94 -23.34
N LEU A 118 6.05 -9.84 -22.54
CA LEU A 118 6.63 -8.58 -22.07
C LEU A 118 7.70 -8.03 -23.03
N GLU A 119 7.90 -8.66 -24.20
CA GLU A 119 8.93 -8.30 -25.19
C GLU A 119 10.36 -8.23 -24.61
N ILE A 120 10.60 -8.87 -23.47
CA ILE A 120 11.94 -8.97 -22.88
C ILE A 120 12.71 -10.00 -23.72
N TYR A 121 13.51 -9.53 -24.68
CA TYR A 121 14.33 -10.39 -25.53
C TYR A 121 15.24 -11.28 -24.66
N MET A 122 14.94 -12.58 -24.63
CA MET A 122 15.84 -13.58 -24.05
C MET A 122 16.82 -14.03 -25.13
N PRO A 123 18.15 -13.86 -24.95
CA PRO A 123 19.09 -14.64 -25.74
C PRO A 123 18.90 -16.10 -25.36
N VAL A 124 18.32 -16.88 -26.26
CA VAL A 124 18.08 -18.32 -26.11
C VAL A 124 19.39 -19.00 -25.66
N PRO A 125 19.45 -19.68 -24.50
CA PRO A 125 20.59 -20.50 -24.17
C PRO A 125 20.62 -21.69 -25.14
N LYS A 126 21.64 -21.76 -25.99
CA LYS A 126 21.90 -22.91 -26.86
C LYS A 126 22.29 -24.13 -26.02
N ARG A 127 21.32 -24.82 -25.42
CA ARG A 127 21.54 -26.18 -24.91
C ARG A 127 21.15 -27.17 -26.00
N LYS A 128 22.17 -27.85 -26.54
CA LYS A 128 22.00 -29.02 -27.42
C LYS A 128 21.34 -30.13 -26.60
N PHE A 129 20.03 -30.29 -26.70
CA PHE A 129 19.37 -31.49 -26.20
C PHE A 129 19.68 -32.64 -27.16
N HIS A 130 20.48 -33.60 -26.69
CA HIS A 130 20.67 -34.88 -27.35
C HIS A 130 19.43 -35.74 -27.09
N CYS A 131 18.67 -36.02 -28.14
CA CYS A 131 17.52 -36.91 -28.09
C CYS A 131 18.04 -38.34 -28.40
N PRO A 132 17.98 -39.31 -27.47
CA PRO A 132 18.32 -40.69 -27.81
C PRO A 132 17.19 -41.32 -28.64
N PRO A 133 17.51 -42.16 -29.64
CA PRO A 133 16.51 -42.75 -30.52
C PRO A 133 15.70 -43.83 -29.78
N ILE A 134 14.38 -43.80 -30.01
CA ILE A 134 13.45 -44.84 -29.58
C ILE A 134 13.71 -46.07 -30.44
N GLN A 135 14.09 -47.18 -29.82
CA GLN A 135 14.17 -48.49 -30.48
C GLN A 135 12.77 -49.13 -30.47
N THR A 136 12.27 -49.47 -31.65
CA THR A 136 11.12 -50.37 -31.88
C THR A 136 11.57 -51.82 -31.88
#